data_AF-A0A2H5ZG20-F1
#
_entry.id   AF-A0A2H5ZG20-F1
#
_cell.length_a   1.000
_cell.length_b   1.000
_cell.length_c   1.000
_cell.angle_alpha   90.00
_cell.angle_beta   90.00
_cell.angle_gamma   90.00
#
_symmetry.space_group_name_H-M   'P 1'
#
loop_
_entity.id
_entity.type
_entity.pdbx_description
1 polymer ?
#
loop_
_entity_poly.entity_id
_entity_poly.type
_entity_poly.pdbx_seq_one_letter_code
_entity_poly.pdbx_strand_id
1 'polypeptide(L)'
;MEAVTRRALQLNFARLRPLLGSTAAVGAFAFAFALHMAAGAAGLDWLFAAAVGLIYLSAASLPAVAWMLGGRRRRSPVWWVLHTGLALVFAGGALWASAGRELEWWVPPGAASLVAAGTLSAVLLAGFARRSGAEATRRDGRRTPRHR
;
A
#
# COMPACT_ATOMS: atom_id res chain seq x y z
N MET A 1 -37.76 6.55 8.73
CA MET A 1 -36.60 6.55 9.64
C MET A 1 -35.41 5.74 9.12
N GLU A 2 -35.59 4.53 8.55
CA GLU A 2 -34.48 3.70 8.02
C GLU A 2 -33.53 4.39 7.02
N ALA A 3 -34.06 5.22 6.13
CA ALA A 3 -33.25 5.90 5.10
C ALA A 3 -32.23 6.89 5.70
N VAL A 4 -32.55 7.50 6.83
CA VAL A 4 -31.68 8.45 7.54
C VAL A 4 -30.55 7.70 8.25
N THR A 5 -30.88 6.56 8.88
CA THR A 5 -29.90 5.70 9.58
C THR A 5 -28.90 5.08 8.60
N ARG A 6 -29.35 4.62 7.42
CA ARG A 6 -28.46 4.11 6.36
C ARG A 6 -27.54 5.20 5.80
N ARG A 7 -28.03 6.43 5.64
CA ARG A 7 -27.23 7.58 5.18
C ARG A 7 -26.15 7.96 6.20
N ALA A 8 -26.48 7.96 7.50
CA ALA A 8 -25.54 8.25 8.57
C ALA A 8 -24.42 7.18 8.67
N LEU A 9 -24.78 5.90 8.58
CA LEU A 9 -23.80 4.80 8.53
C LEU A 9 -22.89 4.88 7.30
N GLN A 10 -23.43 5.17 6.11
CA GLN A 10 -22.61 5.31 4.91
C GLN A 10 -21.65 6.51 4.96
N LEU A 11 -22.05 7.62 5.57
CA LEU A 11 -21.19 8.79 5.78
C LEU A 11 -20.04 8.49 6.75
N ASN A 12 -20.30 7.74 7.83
CA ASN A 12 -19.28 7.32 8.79
C ASN A 12 -18.27 6.36 8.16
N PHE A 13 -18.74 5.35 7.42
CA PHE A 13 -17.84 4.43 6.71
C PHE A 13 -16.99 5.12 5.63
N ALA A 14 -17.56 6.10 4.93
CA ALA A 14 -16.81 6.87 3.92
C ALA A 14 -15.68 7.72 4.53
N ARG A 15 -15.84 8.21 5.76
CA ARG A 15 -14.81 8.96 6.48
C ARG A 15 -13.74 8.06 7.12
N LEU A 16 -14.11 6.85 7.54
CA LEU A 16 -13.18 5.90 8.18
C LEU A 16 -12.30 5.13 7.19
N ARG A 17 -12.80 4.82 5.99
CA ARG A 17 -12.04 4.09 4.95
C ARG A 17 -10.66 4.68 4.62
N PRO A 18 -10.50 6.01 4.45
CA PRO A 18 -9.20 6.64 4.30
C PRO A 18 -8.22 6.33 5.43
N LEU A 19 -8.70 6.47 6.67
CA LEU A 19 -7.90 6.23 7.86
C LEU A 19 -7.52 4.76 7.95
N LEU A 20 -8.47 3.85 7.71
CA LEU A 20 -8.20 2.41 7.70
C LEU A 20 -7.14 2.01 6.67
N GLY A 21 -7.14 2.64 5.48
CA GLY A 21 -6.13 2.39 4.46
C GLY A 21 -4.73 2.85 4.88
N SER A 22 -4.61 4.04 5.45
CA SER A 22 -3.34 4.57 5.96
C SER A 22 -2.86 3.76 7.18
N THR A 23 -3.75 3.43 8.13
CA THR A 23 -3.42 2.62 9.30
C THR A 23 -2.99 1.21 8.90
N ALA A 24 -3.65 0.59 7.91
CA ALA A 24 -3.24 -0.72 7.41
C ALA A 24 -1.86 -0.68 6.74
N ALA A 25 -1.56 0.36 5.95
CA ALA A 25 -0.25 0.51 5.32
C ALA A 25 0.87 0.72 6.35
N VAL A 26 0.64 1.59 7.34
CA VAL A 26 1.57 1.81 8.46
C VAL A 26 1.73 0.54 9.30
N GLY A 27 0.63 -0.18 9.57
CA GLY A 27 0.65 -1.44 10.30
C GLY A 27 1.45 -2.53 9.58
N ALA A 28 1.32 -2.64 8.25
CA ALA A 28 2.10 -3.57 7.45
C ALA A 28 3.61 -3.26 7.51
N PHE A 29 3.98 -1.98 7.44
CA PHE A 29 5.36 -1.55 7.61
C PHE A 29 5.89 -1.86 9.01
N ALA A 30 5.13 -1.53 10.06
CA ALA A 30 5.50 -1.80 11.45
C ALA A 30 5.70 -3.30 11.72
N PHE A 31 4.83 -4.13 11.15
CA PHE A 31 4.95 -5.58 11.22
C PHE A 31 6.21 -6.09 10.51
N ALA A 32 6.49 -5.61 9.30
CA ALA A 32 7.71 -5.94 8.57
C ALA A 32 8.98 -5.54 9.34
N PHE A 33 8.95 -4.36 9.96
CA PHE A 33 10.05 -3.88 10.80
C PHE A 33 10.25 -4.74 12.05
N ALA A 34 9.18 -5.10 12.75
CA ALA A 34 9.26 -6.00 13.90
C ALA A 34 9.82 -7.37 13.51
N LEU A 35 9.39 -7.91 12.36
CA LEU A 35 9.91 -9.17 11.82
C LEU A 35 11.41 -9.08 11.51
N HIS A 36 11.88 -7.96 10.96
CA HIS A 36 13.29 -7.70 10.71
C HIS A 36 14.12 -7.72 12.00
N MET A 37 13.66 -7.04 13.06
CA MET A 37 14.34 -7.03 14.36
C MET A 37 14.38 -8.42 14.99
N ALA A 38 13.26 -9.16 14.97
CA ALA A 38 13.18 -10.51 15.51
C ALA A 38 14.07 -11.50 14.74
N ALA A 39 14.06 -11.44 13.41
CA ALA A 39 14.89 -12.29 12.57
C ALA A 39 16.39 -12.02 12.76
N GLY A 40 16.78 -10.74 12.87
CA GLY A 40 18.15 -10.35 13.16
C GLY A 40 18.62 -10.84 14.53
N ALA A 41 17.76 -10.72 15.56
CA ALA A 41 18.07 -11.23 16.90
C ALA A 41 18.18 -12.76 16.95
N ALA A 42 17.41 -13.48 16.12
CA ALA A 42 17.41 -14.93 16.05
C ALA A 42 18.46 -15.52 15.10
N GLY A 43 19.24 -14.69 14.38
CA GLY A 43 20.22 -15.15 13.40
C GLY A 43 19.59 -15.84 12.17
N LEU A 44 18.35 -15.49 11.82
CA LEU A 44 17.62 -16.09 10.70
C LEU A 44 17.81 -15.26 9.43
N ASP A 45 18.92 -15.47 8.72
CA ASP A 45 19.34 -14.65 7.58
C ASP A 45 18.28 -14.53 6.47
N TRP A 46 17.61 -15.64 6.14
CA TRP A 46 16.58 -15.65 5.10
C TRP A 46 15.35 -14.83 5.50
N LEU A 47 14.95 -14.90 6.77
CA LEU A 47 13.79 -14.18 7.29
C LEU A 47 14.12 -12.70 7.44
N PHE A 48 15.35 -12.40 7.82
CA PHE A 48 15.88 -11.04 7.85
C PHE A 48 15.83 -10.40 6.47
N ALA A 49 16.35 -11.09 5.45
CA ALA A 49 16.32 -10.60 4.07
C ALA A 49 14.87 -10.42 3.55
N ALA A 50 13.99 -11.39 3.83
CA ALA A 50 12.58 -11.29 3.48
C ALA A 50 11.89 -10.09 4.16
N ALA A 51 12.18 -9.84 5.43
CA ALA A 51 11.64 -8.71 6.17
C ALA A 51 12.13 -7.38 5.61
N VAL A 52 13.41 -7.26 5.27
CA VAL A 52 13.97 -6.07 4.59
C VAL A 52 13.25 -5.82 3.25
N GLY A 53 13.06 -6.87 2.45
CA GLY A 53 12.28 -6.78 1.20
C GLY A 53 10.86 -6.27 1.44
N LEU A 54 10.21 -6.74 2.51
CA LEU A 54 8.86 -6.33 2.88
C LEU A 54 8.79 -4.87 3.36
N ILE A 55 9.82 -4.39 4.06
CA ILE A 55 9.98 -2.97 4.47
C ILE A 55 10.08 -2.09 3.22
N TYR A 56 10.95 -2.43 2.27
CA TYR A 56 11.08 -1.67 1.03
C TYR A 56 9.78 -1.66 0.22
N LEU A 57 9.15 -2.83 0.08
CA LEU A 57 7.91 -2.96 -0.67
C LEU A 57 6.78 -2.12 -0.05
N SER A 58 6.62 -2.17 1.27
CA SER A 58 5.59 -1.42 1.99
C SER A 58 5.87 0.09 2.01
N ALA A 59 7.13 0.50 2.22
CA ALA A 59 7.52 1.91 2.16
C ALA A 59 7.31 2.51 0.76
N ALA A 60 7.71 1.79 -0.29
CA ALA A 60 7.63 2.26 -1.67
C ALA A 60 6.19 2.28 -2.23
N SER A 61 5.32 1.40 -1.74
CA SER A 61 3.93 1.27 -2.22
C SER A 61 2.89 1.97 -1.35
N LEU A 62 3.30 2.57 -0.23
CA LEU A 62 2.45 3.28 0.74
C LEU A 62 1.43 4.24 0.09
N PRO A 63 1.82 5.11 -0.88
CA PRO A 63 0.88 6.01 -1.54
C PRO A 63 -0.19 5.26 -2.34
N ALA A 64 0.21 4.20 -3.06
CA ALA A 64 -0.68 3.38 -3.86
C ALA A 64 -1.62 2.54 -2.99
N VAL A 65 -1.12 1.93 -1.91
CA VAL A 65 -1.91 1.12 -0.97
C VAL A 65 -2.94 1.99 -0.25
N ALA A 66 -2.53 3.16 0.24
CA ALA A 66 -3.44 4.11 0.88
C ALA A 66 -4.48 4.67 -0.09
N TRP A 67 -4.14 4.79 -1.39
CA TRP A 67 -5.07 5.15 -2.45
C TRP A 67 -6.07 4.02 -2.75
N MET A 68 -5.60 2.77 -2.84
CA MET A 68 -6.45 1.60 -3.13
C MET A 68 -7.46 1.32 -2.01
N LEU A 69 -7.00 1.29 -0.76
CA LEU A 69 -7.83 0.98 0.41
C LEU A 69 -8.74 2.15 0.80
N GLY A 70 -8.26 3.37 0.59
CA GLY A 70 -8.94 4.60 0.95
C GLY A 70 -10.10 5.01 0.04
N GLY A 71 -10.24 4.36 -1.12
CA GLY A 71 -11.28 4.64 -2.12
C GLY A 71 -10.93 5.79 -3.08
N ARG A 72 -11.29 5.62 -4.36
CA ARG A 72 -10.92 6.49 -5.50
C ARG A 72 -11.55 7.90 -5.52
N ARG A 73 -12.26 8.34 -4.47
CA ARG A 73 -12.88 9.68 -4.49
C ARG A 73 -11.78 10.74 -4.45
N ARG A 74 -11.80 11.63 -5.46
CA ARG A 74 -10.85 12.72 -5.74
C ARG A 74 -10.21 13.26 -4.47
N ARG A 75 -9.00 12.77 -4.17
CA ARG A 75 -8.20 13.29 -3.05
C ARG A 75 -7.42 14.50 -3.53
N SER A 76 -7.32 15.49 -2.65
CA SER A 76 -6.63 16.74 -2.93
C SER A 76 -5.14 16.50 -3.24
N PRO A 77 -4.48 17.40 -3.97
CA PRO A 77 -3.03 17.36 -4.16
C PRO A 77 -2.26 17.21 -2.85
N VAL A 78 -2.75 17.86 -1.78
CA VAL A 78 -2.19 17.78 -0.42
C VAL A 78 -2.13 16.34 0.10
N TRP A 79 -3.16 15.53 -0.15
CA TRP A 79 -3.17 14.13 0.31
C TRP A 79 -2.05 13.31 -0.35
N TRP A 80 -1.86 13.51 -1.66
CA TRP A 80 -0.78 12.86 -2.41
C TRP A 80 0.59 13.31 -1.91
N VAL A 81 0.79 14.62 -1.73
CA VAL A 81 2.05 15.16 -1.20
C VAL A 81 2.37 14.56 0.16
N LEU A 82 1.40 14.45 1.07
CA LEU A 82 1.61 13.85 2.39
C LEU A 82 2.02 12.38 2.32
N HIS A 83 1.34 11.57 1.50
CA HIS A 83 1.65 10.13 1.43
C HIS A 83 2.94 9.86 0.67
N THR A 84 3.22 10.61 -0.40
CA THR A 84 4.49 10.54 -1.11
C THR A 84 5.64 11.01 -0.21
N GLY A 85 5.47 12.10 0.53
CA GLY A 85 6.45 12.57 1.50
C GLY A 85 6.73 11.52 2.58
N LEU A 86 5.69 10.90 3.14
CA LEU A 86 5.83 9.84 4.11
C LEU A 86 6.56 8.61 3.53
N ALA A 87 6.23 8.22 2.30
CA ALA A 87 6.90 7.13 1.59
C ALA A 87 8.39 7.44 1.34
N LEU A 88 8.72 8.69 0.98
CA LEU A 88 10.11 9.15 0.82
C LEU A 88 10.87 9.11 2.13
N VAL A 89 10.25 9.51 3.25
CA VAL A 89 10.88 9.42 4.58
C VAL A 89 11.19 7.96 4.94
N PHE A 90 10.24 7.04 4.73
CA PHE A 90 10.47 5.63 5.06
C PHE A 90 11.47 4.96 4.12
N ALA A 91 11.34 5.15 2.79
CA ALA A 91 12.26 4.57 1.82
C ALA A 91 13.66 5.18 1.96
N GLY A 92 13.75 6.50 2.15
CA GLY A 92 15.01 7.21 2.41
C GLY A 92 15.64 6.78 3.71
N GLY A 93 14.87 6.63 4.79
CA GLY A 93 15.36 6.11 6.06
C GLY A 93 15.88 4.68 5.96
N ALA A 94 15.21 3.81 5.18
CA ALA A 94 15.68 2.45 4.92
C ALA A 94 16.99 2.44 4.12
N LEU A 95 17.09 3.25 3.07
CA LEU A 95 18.32 3.38 2.27
C LEU A 95 19.47 3.96 3.09
N TRP A 96 19.20 5.02 3.86
CA TRP A 96 20.17 5.63 4.76
C TRP A 96 20.70 4.63 5.79
N ALA A 97 19.82 3.83 6.39
CA ALA A 97 20.22 2.77 7.31
C ALA A 97 21.07 1.70 6.62
N SER A 98 20.77 1.36 5.36
CA SER A 98 21.58 0.41 4.57
C SER A 98 22.93 0.98 4.13
N ALA A 99 23.03 2.30 3.97
CA ALA A 99 24.26 3.03 3.66
C ALA A 99 25.14 3.28 4.90
N GLY A 100 25.05 2.43 5.93
CA GLY A 100 25.81 2.60 7.17
C GLY A 100 25.44 3.83 7.99
N ARG A 101 24.29 4.47 7.72
CA ARG A 101 23.84 5.74 8.34
C ARG A 101 24.66 6.96 7.93
N GLU A 102 25.40 6.87 6.84
CA GLU A 102 25.98 8.04 6.20
C GLU A 102 25.02 8.58 5.14
N LEU A 103 24.87 9.91 5.08
CA LEU A 103 23.96 10.55 4.14
C LEU A 103 24.61 10.63 2.76
N GLU A 104 24.75 9.48 2.11
CA GLU A 104 25.34 9.39 0.79
C GLU A 104 24.47 10.10 -0.27
N TRP A 105 25.12 10.70 -1.27
CA TRP A 105 24.45 11.52 -2.29
C TRP A 105 23.39 10.75 -3.10
N TRP A 106 23.51 9.42 -3.17
CA TRP A 106 22.57 8.56 -3.90
C TRP A 106 21.31 8.21 -3.09
N VAL A 107 21.31 8.41 -1.77
CA VAL A 107 20.18 8.05 -0.90
C VAL A 107 18.90 8.81 -1.30
N PRO A 108 18.92 10.15 -1.46
CA PRO A 108 17.72 10.88 -1.90
C PRO A 108 17.17 10.47 -3.27
N PRO A 109 17.97 10.42 -4.37
CA PRO A 109 17.46 10.00 -5.67
C PRO A 109 17.07 8.50 -5.71
N GLY A 110 17.75 7.66 -4.93
CA GLY A 110 17.39 6.25 -4.75
C GLY A 110 16.01 6.10 -4.10
N ALA A 111 15.73 6.86 -3.03
CA ALA A 111 14.44 6.85 -2.34
C ALA A 111 13.31 7.27 -3.27
N ALA A 112 13.51 8.35 -4.05
CA ALA A 112 12.55 8.82 -5.03
C ALA A 112 12.25 7.76 -6.11
N SER A 113 13.28 7.11 -6.62
CA SER A 113 13.15 6.05 -7.64
C SER A 113 12.38 4.85 -7.10
N LEU A 114 12.67 4.42 -5.87
CA LEU A 114 11.97 3.34 -5.17
C LEU A 114 10.49 3.66 -5.00
N VAL A 115 10.16 4.84 -4.47
CA VAL A 115 8.76 5.25 -4.25
C VAL A 115 8.01 5.34 -5.57
N ALA A 116 8.62 5.88 -6.62
CA ALA A 116 8.01 5.94 -7.96
C ALA A 116 7.75 4.55 -8.52
N ALA A 117 8.74 3.65 -8.47
CA ALA A 117 8.63 2.29 -8.97
C ALA A 117 7.59 1.47 -8.20
N GLY A 118 7.60 1.56 -6.86
CA GLY A 118 6.66 0.86 -5.99
C GLY A 118 5.23 1.35 -6.18
N THR A 119 5.04 2.68 -6.26
CA THR A 119 3.72 3.28 -6.51
C THR A 119 3.18 2.87 -7.87
N LEU A 120 3.99 2.98 -8.93
CA LEU A 120 3.59 2.61 -10.29
C LEU A 120 3.23 1.11 -10.38
N SER A 121 4.08 0.24 -9.84
CA SER A 121 3.86 -1.22 -9.86
C SER A 121 2.58 -1.61 -9.16
N ALA A 122 2.31 -1.04 -7.98
CA ALA A 122 1.09 -1.30 -7.23
C ALA A 122 -0.17 -0.81 -7.99
N VAL A 123 -0.10 0.34 -8.64
CA VAL A 123 -1.20 0.86 -9.48
C VAL A 123 -1.45 -0.04 -10.68
N LEU A 124 -0.41 -0.53 -11.35
CA LEU A 124 -0.53 -1.43 -12.49
C LEU A 124 -1.12 -2.78 -12.09
N LEU A 125 -0.63 -3.39 -11.00
CA LEU A 125 -1.16 -4.64 -10.44
C LEU A 125 -2.64 -4.51 -10.08
N ALA A 126 -3.03 -3.39 -9.44
CA ALA A 126 -4.41 -3.10 -9.12
C ALA A 126 -5.30 -2.93 -10.37
N GLY A 127 -4.73 -2.37 -11.44
CA GLY A 127 -5.40 -2.26 -12.73
C GLY A 127 -5.62 -3.63 -13.39
N PHE A 128 -4.59 -4.48 -13.37
CA PHE A 128 -4.63 -5.82 -13.94
C PHE A 128 -5.62 -6.73 -13.21
N ALA A 129 -5.55 -6.80 -11.87
CA ALA A 129 -6.45 -7.64 -11.07
C ALA A 129 -7.94 -7.33 -11.30
N ARG A 130 -8.29 -6.06 -11.57
CA ARG A 130 -9.66 -5.64 -11.89
C ARG A 130 -10.13 -6.14 -13.25
N ARG A 131 -9.24 -6.20 -14.26
CA ARG A 131 -9.59 -6.71 -15.59
C ARG A 131 -9.87 -8.21 -15.52
N SER A 132 -9.00 -8.96 -14.84
CA SER A 132 -9.17 -10.41 -14.66
C SER A 132 -10.45 -10.75 -13.89
N GLY A 133 -10.78 -9.97 -12.85
CA GLY A 133 -12.04 -10.14 -12.11
C GLY A 133 -13.28 -9.89 -12.95
N ALA A 134 -13.29 -8.84 -13.76
CA ALA A 134 -14.41 -8.50 -14.64
C ALA A 134 -14.63 -9.55 -15.75
N GLU A 135 -13.55 -10.13 -16.29
CA GLU A 135 -13.63 -11.23 -17.25
C GLU A 135 -14.16 -12.51 -16.64
N ALA A 136 -13.78 -12.84 -15.39
CA ALA A 136 -14.31 -13.99 -14.68
C ALA A 136 -15.83 -13.88 -14.46
N THR A 137 -16.33 -12.69 -14.06
CA THR A 137 -17.78 -12.48 -13.85
C THR A 137 -18.57 -12.52 -15.16
N ARG A 138 -17.99 -12.04 -16.27
CA ARG A 138 -18.64 -12.01 -17.59
C ARG A 138 -18.74 -13.41 -18.23
N ARG A 139 -17.80 -14.30 -17.90
CA ARG A 139 -17.78 -15.70 -18.36
C ARG A 139 -18.82 -16.55 -17.63
N ASP A 140 -19.04 -16.26 -16.35
CA ASP A 140 -19.99 -16.98 -15.49
C ASP A 140 -21.45 -16.61 -15.81
N GLY A 141 -21.72 -15.32 -16.08
CA GLY A 141 -23.04 -14.85 -16.51
C GLY A 141 -23.53 -15.35 -17.88
N ARG A 142 -22.68 -16.02 -18.66
CA ARG A 142 -23.05 -16.65 -19.95
C ARG A 142 -23.42 -18.13 -19.82
N ARG A 143 -23.30 -18.75 -18.64
CA ARG A 143 -23.50 -20.19 -18.42
C ARG A 143 -24.83 -20.57 -17.76
N THR A 144 -25.78 -19.65 -17.58
CA THR A 144 -27.14 -20.01 -17.14
C THR A 144 -28.09 -20.12 -18.35
N PRO A 145 -28.22 -21.31 -18.98
CA PRO A 145 -29.37 -21.56 -19.82
C PRO A 145 -30.60 -21.60 -18.90
N ARG A 146 -31.52 -20.64 -19.12
CA ARG A 146 -32.88 -20.77 -18.61
C ARG A 146 -33.51 -21.98 -19.30
N HIS A 147 -33.49 -23.12 -18.64
CA HIS A 147 -34.43 -24.18 -18.95
C HIS A 147 -35.82 -23.67 -18.55
N ARG A 148 -36.61 -23.38 -19.58
CA ARG A 148 -38.07 -23.33 -19.49
C ARG A 148 -38.61 -24.74 -19.59
#